data_AF-A0A0S3T6Q7-F1
#
_entry.id   AF-A0A0S3T6Q7-F1
#
_cell.length_a   1.000
_cell.length_b   1.000
_cell.length_c   1.000
_cell.angle_alpha   90.00
_cell.angle_beta   90.00
_cell.angle_gamma   90.00
#
_symmetry.space_group_name_H-M   'P 1'
#
loop_
_entity.id
_entity.type
_entity.pdbx_description
1 polymer ?
#
loop_
_entity_poly.entity_id
_entity_poly.type
_entity_poly.pdbx_seq_one_letter_code
_entity_poly.pdbx_strand_id
1 'polypeptide(L)'
;MEESEELQSILPYLPLLMRSSSLFWPSQAVETLRELGGGRVDSGHLLFQAISDLRKALSLSSQPLSPSTSLGYELFFDEVMSREESRKWFQEVVPVLGNLLLRLPSLLETHYQNPHNSMRRTIALRLLDSQQRGIIFLSQELIAALLGCSFFCLFPVKDRYVNHLPMINFDELFASLYEDYSQKQENKIWCIIHYFQRISSKMPMGIVSFERKTLHLKNDYTHISCPDANFWSTSTVPLCRFEVHNSGLIEDQSSEAVEVDFANKYLGGGALGRGCVQEEIRFMVSPELIAGMLFLPAMEDNEAIEIVGVERFSSYTGYASSFRFSGDYVDEREVDALGRRKTRIVAIDALCSPGMRQYRTNFLLREINKAFCGFLYQCEYQLYQKKLQENGCSSSLFDAATSTSMETSDGKFSNHKTTNSQNDYHCMDQVDNIGVATGNWGCGAFGGDPEVKTIIQWLAASQAVRPFMAYYTFGLEALQSLDEVIWSSFCGNTIDPTVDGFLISICIEMGHLSSLFHV
;
A
#
# COMPACT_ATOMS: atom_id res chain seq x y z
N MET A 1 17.43 21.62 -5.33
CA MET A 1 16.31 20.75 -5.76
C MET A 1 16.40 20.42 -7.25
N GLU A 2 16.81 21.34 -8.13
CA GLU A 2 16.95 21.06 -9.58
C GLU A 2 17.88 19.89 -9.92
N GLU A 3 18.91 19.63 -9.11
CA GLU A 3 19.87 18.52 -9.31
C GLU A 3 19.42 17.20 -8.66
N SER A 4 18.26 17.15 -8.01
CA SER A 4 17.76 15.91 -7.39
C SER A 4 17.18 15.00 -8.46
N GLU A 5 17.92 13.96 -8.84
CA GLU A 5 17.48 12.91 -9.78
C GLU A 5 16.13 12.30 -9.36
N GLU A 6 15.88 12.22 -8.05
CA GLU A 6 14.64 11.71 -7.47
C GLU A 6 13.42 12.57 -7.83
N LEU A 7 13.48 13.87 -7.55
CA LEU A 7 12.42 14.80 -7.91
C LEU A 7 12.23 14.81 -9.43
N GLN A 8 13.31 14.81 -10.22
CA GLN A 8 13.22 14.81 -11.68
C GLN A 8 12.47 13.59 -12.22
N SER A 9 12.60 12.41 -11.59
CA SER A 9 11.89 11.19 -12.03
C SER A 9 10.37 11.32 -11.90
N ILE A 10 9.87 11.97 -10.83
CA ILE A 10 8.44 12.06 -10.54
C ILE A 10 7.80 13.36 -10.99
N LEU A 11 8.59 14.42 -11.19
CA LEU A 11 8.13 15.76 -11.58
C LEU A 11 7.18 15.77 -12.80
N PRO A 12 7.41 14.98 -13.88
CA PRO A 12 6.48 14.92 -15.01
C PRO A 12 5.06 14.45 -14.64
N TYR A 13 4.91 13.77 -13.49
CA TYR A 13 3.66 13.24 -12.97
C TYR A 13 3.09 14.06 -11.82
N LEU A 14 3.71 15.17 -11.44
CA LEU A 14 3.21 16.08 -10.42
C LEU A 14 2.47 17.27 -11.06
N PRO A 15 1.42 17.81 -10.41
CA PRO A 15 0.65 18.93 -10.93
C PRO A 15 1.33 20.29 -10.65
N LEU A 16 2.66 20.33 -10.67
CA LEU A 16 3.44 21.51 -10.29
C LEU A 16 4.46 21.87 -11.37
N LEU A 17 4.80 23.15 -11.42
CA LEU A 17 5.90 23.64 -12.23
C LEU A 17 7.14 23.82 -11.35
N MET A 18 8.31 23.62 -11.95
CA MET A 18 9.59 23.90 -11.32
C MET A 18 10.24 25.11 -12.00
N ARG A 19 10.65 26.10 -11.22
CA ARG A 19 11.43 27.27 -11.68
C ARG A 19 12.43 27.64 -10.60
N SER A 20 13.70 27.83 -10.98
CA SER A 20 14.75 28.32 -10.08
C SER A 20 14.86 27.50 -8.80
N SER A 21 14.78 26.17 -8.92
CA SER A 21 14.82 25.22 -7.82
C SER A 21 13.68 25.34 -6.81
N SER A 22 12.52 25.89 -7.19
CA SER A 22 11.31 25.90 -6.36
C SER A 22 10.10 25.33 -7.11
N LEU A 23 9.23 24.65 -6.36
CA LEU A 23 7.98 24.11 -6.86
C LEU A 23 6.87 25.14 -6.67
N PHE A 24 5.98 25.30 -7.65
CA PHE A 24 4.86 26.22 -7.54
C PHE A 24 3.69 25.85 -8.46
N TRP A 25 2.51 26.30 -8.06
CA TRP A 25 1.30 26.27 -8.89
C TRP A 25 1.30 27.42 -9.91
N PRO A 26 0.80 27.23 -11.13
CA PRO A 26 0.50 28.34 -12.04
C PRO A 26 -0.40 29.41 -11.37
N SER A 27 -0.24 30.68 -11.71
CA SER A 27 -0.96 31.78 -11.03
C SER A 27 -2.49 31.63 -11.07
N GLN A 28 -3.04 31.22 -12.22
CA GLN A 28 -4.47 30.93 -12.37
C GLN A 28 -4.94 29.75 -11.50
N ALA A 29 -4.08 28.75 -11.30
CA ALA A 29 -4.38 27.64 -10.40
C ALA A 29 -4.38 28.12 -8.94
N VAL A 30 -3.44 28.99 -8.54
CA VAL A 30 -3.42 29.59 -7.20
C VAL A 30 -4.70 30.38 -6.92
N GLU A 31 -5.18 31.16 -7.88
CA GLU A 31 -6.44 31.91 -7.75
C GLU A 31 -7.61 30.96 -7.51
N THR A 32 -7.76 29.92 -8.35
CA THR A 32 -8.84 28.93 -8.23
C THR A 32 -8.76 28.16 -6.90
N LEU A 33 -7.55 27.76 -6.47
CA LEU A 33 -7.34 27.10 -5.17
C LEU A 33 -7.68 28.01 -3.99
N ARG A 34 -7.43 29.32 -4.08
CA ARG A 34 -7.85 30.30 -3.05
C ARG A 34 -9.36 30.48 -3.01
N GLU A 35 -10.05 30.40 -4.16
CA GLU A 35 -11.51 30.43 -4.20
C GLU A 35 -12.13 29.18 -3.57
N LEU A 36 -11.56 28.00 -3.85
CA LEU A 36 -11.90 26.76 -3.15
C LEU A 36 -11.65 26.90 -1.64
N GLY A 37 -10.47 27.37 -1.25
CA GLY A 37 -10.06 27.66 0.13
C GLY A 37 -10.93 28.70 0.84
N GLY A 38 -11.65 29.54 0.09
CA GLY A 38 -12.56 30.55 0.58
C GLY A 38 -14.03 30.13 0.63
N GLY A 39 -14.36 28.88 0.26
CA GLY A 39 -15.72 28.33 0.37
C GLY A 39 -16.72 28.85 -0.67
N ARG A 40 -16.26 29.11 -1.91
CA ARG A 40 -17.12 29.62 -3.00
C ARG A 40 -17.83 28.54 -3.83
N VAL A 41 -17.62 27.27 -3.50
CA VAL A 41 -18.22 26.12 -4.21
C VAL A 41 -19.21 25.44 -3.28
N ASP A 42 -20.44 25.23 -3.73
CA ASP A 42 -21.54 24.67 -2.93
C ASP A 42 -22.36 23.57 -3.65
N SER A 43 -21.90 23.09 -4.80
CA SER A 43 -22.52 22.01 -5.57
C SER A 43 -21.50 21.17 -6.33
N GLY A 44 -21.87 19.94 -6.69
CA GLY A 44 -21.08 19.05 -7.54
C GLY A 44 -20.80 19.67 -8.91
N HIS A 45 -21.77 20.36 -9.50
CA HIS A 45 -21.58 21.12 -10.74
C HIS A 45 -20.47 22.18 -10.62
N LEU A 46 -20.55 23.06 -9.61
CA LEU A 46 -19.56 24.12 -9.41
C LEU A 46 -18.18 23.57 -9.01
N LEU A 47 -18.15 22.45 -8.30
CA LEU A 47 -16.91 21.73 -8.00
C LEU A 47 -16.22 21.26 -9.28
N PHE A 48 -16.98 20.67 -10.20
CA PHE A 48 -16.40 20.21 -11.46
C PHE A 48 -15.99 21.38 -12.38
N GLN A 49 -16.68 22.52 -12.32
CA GLN A 49 -16.23 23.74 -12.99
C GLN A 49 -14.86 24.18 -12.44
N ALA A 50 -14.67 24.20 -11.12
CA ALA A 50 -13.37 24.51 -10.52
C ALA A 50 -12.27 23.50 -10.91
N ILE A 51 -12.60 22.20 -10.98
CA ILE A 51 -11.69 21.15 -11.51
C ILE A 51 -11.27 21.48 -12.94
N SER A 52 -12.22 21.87 -13.79
CA SER A 52 -11.96 22.21 -15.18
C SER A 52 -11.04 23.43 -15.31
N ASP A 53 -11.25 24.46 -14.47
CA ASP A 53 -10.42 25.66 -14.44
C ASP A 53 -8.99 25.37 -13.94
N LEU A 54 -8.83 24.56 -12.89
CA LEU A 54 -7.53 24.09 -12.42
C LEU A 54 -6.77 23.32 -13.51
N ARG A 55 -7.45 22.37 -14.18
CA ARG A 55 -6.85 21.56 -15.24
C ARG A 55 -6.45 22.41 -16.45
N LYS A 56 -7.24 23.44 -16.79
CA LYS A 56 -6.89 24.42 -17.83
C LYS A 56 -5.63 25.21 -17.44
N ALA A 57 -5.54 25.68 -16.20
CA ALA A 57 -4.36 26.39 -15.69
C ALA A 57 -3.09 25.53 -15.72
N LEU A 58 -3.23 24.20 -15.57
CA LEU A 58 -2.15 23.22 -15.67
C LEU A 58 -1.86 22.75 -17.12
N SER A 59 -2.56 23.29 -18.12
CA SER A 59 -2.45 22.84 -19.52
C SER A 59 -2.78 21.35 -19.74
N LEU A 60 -3.69 20.80 -18.94
CA LEU A 60 -4.11 19.39 -19.01
C LEU A 60 -5.33 19.16 -19.92
N SER A 61 -5.82 20.19 -20.60
CA SER A 61 -7.02 20.10 -21.45
C SER A 61 -6.89 19.09 -22.61
N SER A 62 -5.67 18.79 -23.06
CA SER A 62 -5.39 17.78 -24.10
C SER A 62 -5.40 16.33 -23.59
N GLN A 63 -5.51 16.13 -22.27
CA GLN A 63 -5.55 14.83 -21.61
C GLN A 63 -6.94 14.64 -21.00
N PRO A 64 -7.97 14.29 -21.81
CA PRO A 64 -9.35 14.27 -21.35
C PRO A 64 -9.55 13.29 -20.18
N LEU A 65 -10.46 13.66 -19.27
CA LEU A 65 -10.98 12.78 -18.23
C LEU A 65 -12.01 11.80 -18.83
N SER A 66 -12.43 10.80 -18.07
CA SER A 66 -13.55 9.94 -18.46
C SER A 66 -14.80 10.78 -18.84
N PRO A 67 -15.54 10.44 -19.92
CA PRO A 67 -16.57 11.32 -20.49
C PRO A 67 -17.68 11.73 -19.52
N SER A 68 -18.04 10.83 -18.60
CA SER A 68 -19.13 11.02 -17.65
C SER A 68 -18.67 11.59 -16.30
N THR A 69 -17.41 12.05 -16.19
CA THR A 69 -16.86 12.49 -14.90
C THR A 69 -17.66 13.63 -14.30
N SER A 70 -17.95 14.68 -15.09
CA SER A 70 -18.73 15.83 -14.59
C SER A 70 -20.09 15.41 -14.02
N LEU A 71 -20.77 14.53 -14.75
CA LEU A 71 -22.08 13.99 -14.38
C LEU A 71 -21.99 13.11 -13.13
N GLY A 72 -20.89 12.39 -12.95
CA GLY A 72 -20.63 11.60 -11.74
C GLY A 72 -20.44 12.44 -10.47
N TYR A 73 -19.71 13.56 -10.57
CA TYR A 73 -19.57 14.50 -9.44
C TYR A 73 -20.90 15.16 -9.12
N GLU A 74 -21.63 15.64 -10.13
CA GLU A 74 -22.96 16.25 -9.98
C GLU A 74 -23.93 15.26 -9.33
N LEU A 75 -24.05 14.04 -9.87
CA LEU A 75 -24.90 12.98 -9.32
C LEU A 75 -24.57 12.70 -7.84
N PHE A 76 -23.29 12.53 -7.50
CA PHE A 76 -22.92 12.17 -6.14
C PHE A 76 -23.22 13.29 -5.13
N PHE A 77 -22.79 14.52 -5.42
CA PHE A 77 -22.87 15.62 -4.46
C PHE A 77 -24.25 16.31 -4.44
N ASP A 78 -24.97 16.31 -5.55
CA ASP A 78 -26.22 17.07 -5.70
C ASP A 78 -27.48 16.18 -5.58
N GLU A 79 -27.37 14.88 -5.84
CA GLU A 79 -28.50 13.94 -5.79
C GLU A 79 -28.35 12.80 -4.77
N VAL A 80 -27.18 12.15 -4.68
CA VAL A 80 -26.96 11.01 -3.78
C VAL A 80 -26.73 11.46 -2.34
N MET A 81 -25.83 12.40 -2.12
CA MET A 81 -25.58 12.98 -0.80
C MET A 81 -26.78 13.83 -0.39
N SER A 82 -27.24 13.72 0.87
CA SER A 82 -28.33 14.57 1.34
C SER A 82 -27.95 16.04 1.27
N ARG A 83 -28.92 16.93 1.07
CA ARG A 83 -28.66 18.38 0.92
C ARG A 83 -27.93 18.96 2.14
N GLU A 84 -28.28 18.49 3.33
CA GLU A 84 -27.65 18.90 4.58
C GLU A 84 -26.18 18.45 4.65
N GLU A 85 -25.89 17.20 4.31
CA GLU A 85 -24.53 16.65 4.29
C GLU A 85 -23.68 17.30 3.20
N SER A 86 -24.23 17.49 2.00
CA SER A 86 -23.55 18.13 0.87
C SER A 86 -23.17 19.57 1.21
N ARG A 87 -24.11 20.36 1.73
CA ARG A 87 -23.84 21.72 2.21
C ARG A 87 -22.73 21.73 3.27
N LYS A 88 -22.78 20.80 4.23
CA LYS A 88 -21.75 20.69 5.28
C LYS A 88 -20.39 20.33 4.68
N TRP A 89 -20.35 19.38 3.76
CA TRP A 89 -19.12 18.95 3.10
C TRP A 89 -18.47 20.11 2.31
N PHE A 90 -19.25 20.86 1.54
CA PHE A 90 -18.77 22.04 0.83
C PHE A 90 -18.31 23.18 1.77
N GLN A 91 -18.96 23.35 2.93
CA GLN A 91 -18.60 24.39 3.90
C GLN A 91 -17.37 24.04 4.74
N GLU A 92 -17.15 22.76 5.05
CA GLU A 92 -16.13 22.32 6.02
C GLU A 92 -14.94 21.61 5.37
N VAL A 93 -15.15 20.86 4.28
CA VAL A 93 -14.11 19.99 3.69
C VAL A 93 -13.41 20.67 2.51
N VAL A 94 -14.16 21.16 1.51
CA VAL A 94 -13.57 21.78 0.31
C VAL A 94 -12.60 22.92 0.62
N PRO A 95 -12.88 23.84 1.56
CA PRO A 95 -11.94 24.89 1.95
C PRO A 95 -10.63 24.34 2.50
N VAL A 96 -10.70 23.28 3.31
CA VAL A 96 -9.50 22.64 3.88
C VAL A 96 -8.68 21.99 2.78
N LEU A 97 -9.31 21.30 1.82
CA LEU A 97 -8.59 20.70 0.69
C LEU A 97 -7.95 21.77 -0.21
N GLY A 98 -8.65 22.87 -0.51
CA GLY A 98 -8.09 23.99 -1.27
C GLY A 98 -6.84 24.59 -0.60
N ASN A 99 -6.90 24.83 0.71
CA ASN A 99 -5.77 25.33 1.49
C ASN A 99 -4.63 24.32 1.62
N LEU A 100 -4.93 23.02 1.72
CA LEU A 100 -3.94 21.95 1.71
C LEU A 100 -3.19 21.90 0.38
N LEU A 101 -3.89 22.00 -0.75
CA LEU A 101 -3.26 22.03 -2.07
C LEU A 101 -2.39 23.27 -2.27
N LEU A 102 -2.78 24.43 -1.75
CA LEU A 102 -1.91 25.63 -1.75
C LEU A 102 -0.58 25.37 -1.02
N ARG A 103 -0.55 24.49 -0.02
CA ARG A 103 0.65 24.10 0.73
C ARG A 103 1.46 22.99 0.06
N LEU A 104 0.91 22.26 -0.92
CA LEU A 104 1.58 21.13 -1.58
C LEU A 104 3.02 21.43 -2.03
N PRO A 105 3.33 22.58 -2.68
CA PRO A 105 4.70 22.86 -3.07
C PRO A 105 5.64 22.89 -1.85
N SER A 106 5.28 23.63 -0.80
CA SER A 106 6.09 23.69 0.44
C SER A 106 6.23 22.34 1.15
N LEU A 107 5.18 21.50 1.10
CA LEU A 107 5.23 20.14 1.66
C LEU A 107 6.24 19.27 0.91
N LEU A 108 6.23 19.32 -0.43
CA LEU A 108 7.21 18.61 -1.26
C LEU A 108 8.62 19.15 -1.06
N GLU A 109 8.80 20.47 -1.01
CA GLU A 109 10.12 21.06 -0.78
C GLU A 109 10.70 20.62 0.58
N THR A 110 9.89 20.63 1.63
CA THR A 110 10.27 20.13 2.96
C THR A 110 10.64 18.64 2.91
N HIS A 111 9.87 17.84 2.17
CA HIS A 111 10.12 16.42 1.97
C HIS A 111 11.50 16.14 1.35
N TYR A 112 11.87 16.89 0.31
CA TYR A 112 13.18 16.73 -0.36
C TYR A 112 14.35 17.36 0.40
N GLN A 113 14.13 18.44 1.14
CA GLN A 113 15.17 19.13 1.91
C GLN A 113 15.57 18.38 3.20
N ASN A 114 14.85 17.33 3.56
CA ASN A 114 15.13 16.57 4.78
C ASN A 114 16.56 15.99 4.74
N PRO A 115 17.45 16.31 5.71
CA PRO A 115 18.87 15.94 5.70
C PRO A 115 19.12 14.43 5.71
N HIS A 116 18.10 13.61 6.02
CA HIS A 116 18.17 12.15 5.91
C HIS A 116 18.20 11.63 4.45
N ASN A 117 17.87 12.47 3.46
CA ASN A 117 18.03 12.16 2.03
C ASN A 117 19.48 12.25 1.53
N SER A 118 20.41 12.77 2.35
CA SER A 118 21.82 12.96 1.95
C SER A 118 22.67 11.68 2.02
N MET A 119 22.15 10.58 2.58
CA MET A 119 22.81 9.27 2.53
C MET A 119 22.46 8.56 1.21
N ARG A 120 23.44 7.90 0.58
CA ARG A 120 23.45 7.20 -0.73
C ARG A 120 22.34 6.15 -1.03
N ARG A 121 21.22 6.13 -0.29
CA ARG A 121 20.01 5.34 -0.53
C ARG A 121 18.81 6.19 -0.16
N THR A 122 18.16 6.71 -1.18
CA THR A 122 17.23 7.82 -1.06
C THR A 122 15.86 7.35 -0.59
N ILE A 123 15.22 8.11 0.30
CA ILE A 123 13.92 7.78 0.91
C ILE A 123 12.80 8.73 0.47
N ALA A 124 13.13 9.69 -0.40
CA ALA A 124 12.18 10.68 -0.87
C ALA A 124 11.33 10.17 -2.03
N LEU A 125 10.29 10.94 -2.36
CA LEU A 125 9.32 10.63 -3.39
C LEU A 125 10.03 10.62 -4.75
N ARG A 126 9.90 9.54 -5.49
CA ARG A 126 10.48 9.33 -6.81
C ARG A 126 9.72 8.20 -7.49
N LEU A 127 9.88 8.04 -8.79
CA LEU A 127 9.53 6.78 -9.41
C LEU A 127 10.40 5.67 -8.82
N LEU A 128 9.74 4.59 -8.41
CA LEU A 128 10.42 3.40 -7.94
C LEU A 128 10.21 2.31 -9.00
N ASP A 129 11.03 2.39 -10.05
CA ASP A 129 10.84 1.64 -11.30
C ASP A 129 10.98 0.12 -11.12
N SER A 130 10.58 -0.64 -12.15
CA SER A 130 10.73 -2.10 -12.12
C SER A 130 12.20 -2.49 -11.93
N GLN A 131 12.43 -3.50 -11.11
CA GLN A 131 13.71 -4.00 -10.65
C GLN A 131 14.51 -3.01 -9.79
N GLN A 132 13.94 -1.84 -9.45
CA GLN A 132 14.55 -0.87 -8.56
C GLN A 132 14.04 -1.06 -7.14
N ARG A 133 14.77 -1.87 -6.36
CA ARG A 133 14.55 -1.98 -4.91
C ARG A 133 14.62 -0.60 -4.24
N GLY A 134 13.79 -0.38 -3.23
CA GLY A 134 13.90 0.79 -2.40
C GLY A 134 12.66 1.05 -1.58
N ILE A 135 12.75 2.06 -0.72
CA ILE A 135 11.68 2.46 0.18
C ILE A 135 11.49 3.98 0.11
N ILE A 136 10.23 4.41 0.15
CA ILE A 136 9.83 5.81 0.17
C ILE A 136 9.02 6.04 1.43
N PHE A 137 9.30 7.12 2.16
CA PHE A 137 8.53 7.54 3.33
C PHE A 137 7.77 8.81 2.99
N LEU A 138 6.48 8.86 3.30
CA LEU A 138 5.65 10.04 3.10
C LEU A 138 4.94 10.35 4.41
N SER A 139 4.84 11.63 4.77
CA SER A 139 3.93 12.03 5.85
C SER A 139 2.49 11.82 5.41
N GLN A 140 1.60 11.50 6.36
CA GLN A 140 0.18 11.39 6.08
C GLN A 140 -0.40 12.72 5.56
N GLU A 141 0.13 13.87 6.00
CA GLU A 141 -0.25 15.19 5.45
C GLU A 141 0.14 15.35 3.97
N LEU A 142 1.32 14.87 3.56
CA LEU A 142 1.72 14.90 2.15
C LEU A 142 0.85 13.94 1.32
N ILE A 143 0.56 12.75 1.85
CA ILE A 143 -0.38 11.80 1.23
C ILE A 143 -1.75 12.44 1.05
N ALA A 144 -2.28 13.11 2.07
CA ALA A 144 -3.54 13.83 1.99
C ALA A 144 -3.55 14.89 0.88
N ALA A 145 -2.47 15.66 0.74
CA ALA A 145 -2.35 16.63 -0.34
C ALA A 145 -2.31 15.96 -1.73
N LEU A 146 -1.59 14.84 -1.87
CA LEU A 146 -1.54 14.06 -3.12
C LEU A 146 -2.90 13.46 -3.47
N LEU A 147 -3.63 12.88 -2.50
CA LEU A 147 -4.99 12.38 -2.70
C LEU A 147 -5.96 13.53 -3.02
N GLY A 148 -5.76 14.72 -2.44
CA GLY A 148 -6.47 15.92 -2.86
C GLY A 148 -6.29 16.20 -4.35
N CYS A 149 -5.06 16.12 -4.87
CA CYS A 149 -4.80 16.23 -6.31
C CYS A 149 -5.52 15.16 -7.12
N SER A 150 -5.59 13.91 -6.64
CA SER A 150 -6.38 12.84 -7.27
C SER A 150 -7.87 13.18 -7.33
N PHE A 151 -8.43 13.69 -6.23
CA PHE A 151 -9.84 14.07 -6.12
C PHE A 151 -10.21 15.24 -7.03
N PHE A 152 -9.31 16.22 -7.21
CA PHE A 152 -9.50 17.30 -8.18
C PHE A 152 -9.02 16.94 -9.59
N CYS A 153 -8.65 15.68 -9.84
CA CYS A 153 -8.18 15.18 -11.12
C CYS A 153 -7.01 15.99 -11.72
N LEU A 154 -6.02 16.36 -10.91
CA LEU A 154 -4.96 17.29 -11.28
C LEU A 154 -3.69 16.60 -11.81
N PHE A 155 -3.53 15.29 -11.63
CA PHE A 155 -2.31 14.63 -12.07
C PHE A 155 -2.24 14.53 -13.60
N PRO A 156 -1.08 14.85 -14.20
CA PRO A 156 -0.79 14.47 -15.58
C PRO A 156 -0.88 12.95 -15.75
N VAL A 157 -1.60 12.50 -16.77
CA VAL A 157 -1.79 11.08 -17.10
C VAL A 157 -1.06 10.67 -18.37
N LYS A 158 -0.50 11.64 -19.10
CA LYS A 158 0.37 11.40 -20.25
C LYS A 158 1.50 10.45 -19.86
N ASP A 159 1.75 9.47 -20.72
CA ASP A 159 2.80 8.47 -20.59
C ASP A 159 2.68 7.52 -19.37
N ARG A 160 1.68 7.66 -18.47
CA ARG A 160 1.51 6.73 -17.34
C ARG A 160 1.35 5.29 -17.82
N TYR A 161 0.50 5.06 -18.82
CA TYR A 161 0.30 3.74 -19.43
C TYR A 161 1.59 3.15 -20.00
N VAL A 162 2.36 3.96 -20.74
CA VAL A 162 3.63 3.54 -21.36
C VAL A 162 4.68 3.19 -20.30
N ASN A 163 4.65 3.89 -19.17
CA ASN A 163 5.53 3.64 -18.03
C ASN A 163 4.93 2.64 -17.02
N HIS A 164 3.88 1.92 -17.39
CA HIS A 164 3.23 0.91 -16.57
C HIS A 164 2.77 1.42 -15.19
N LEU A 165 2.43 2.70 -15.08
CA LEU A 165 1.90 3.30 -13.86
C LEU A 165 0.38 3.16 -13.80
N PRO A 166 -0.21 2.87 -12.62
CA PRO A 166 -1.65 2.94 -12.43
C PRO A 166 -2.21 4.35 -12.70
N MET A 167 -3.49 4.40 -13.08
CA MET A 167 -4.26 5.66 -13.13
C MET A 167 -4.50 6.16 -11.70
N ILE A 168 -4.40 7.46 -11.48
CA ILE A 168 -4.36 8.05 -10.12
C ILE A 168 -5.46 9.09 -9.87
N ASN A 169 -6.05 9.68 -10.91
CA ASN A 169 -7.16 10.61 -10.78
C ASN A 169 -8.46 9.86 -10.47
N PHE A 170 -9.40 10.52 -9.78
CA PHE A 170 -10.69 9.90 -9.39
C PHE A 170 -11.77 10.03 -10.47
N ASP A 171 -11.39 10.41 -11.69
CA ASP A 171 -12.34 10.66 -12.77
C ASP A 171 -13.15 9.42 -13.12
N GLU A 172 -12.51 8.26 -13.29
CA GLU A 172 -13.20 7.00 -13.57
C GLU A 172 -14.06 6.52 -12.39
N LEU A 173 -13.67 6.82 -11.15
CA LEU A 173 -14.42 6.47 -9.94
C LEU A 173 -15.80 7.16 -9.95
N PHE A 174 -15.83 8.44 -10.27
CA PHE A 174 -17.08 9.21 -10.38
C PHE A 174 -17.83 8.93 -11.69
N ALA A 175 -17.14 8.82 -12.83
CA ALA A 175 -17.77 8.51 -14.11
C ALA A 175 -18.53 7.18 -14.07
N SER A 176 -17.93 6.15 -13.44
CA SER A 176 -18.56 4.84 -13.25
C SER A 176 -19.84 4.88 -12.42
N LEU A 177 -20.00 5.84 -11.50
CA LEU A 177 -21.24 6.00 -10.72
C LEU A 177 -22.41 6.42 -11.63
N TYR A 178 -22.15 7.30 -12.60
CA TYR A 178 -23.18 7.80 -13.51
C TYR A 178 -23.49 6.81 -14.63
N GLU A 179 -22.48 6.17 -15.20
CA GLU A 179 -22.64 5.28 -16.36
C GLU A 179 -23.40 3.99 -16.06
N ASP A 180 -23.20 3.45 -14.85
CA ASP A 180 -23.85 2.23 -14.38
C ASP A 180 -23.98 2.31 -12.86
N TYR A 181 -25.00 3.04 -12.41
CA TYR A 181 -25.21 3.26 -10.99
C TYR A 181 -25.31 1.92 -10.25
N SER A 182 -24.43 1.74 -9.27
CA SER A 182 -24.44 0.60 -8.39
C SER A 182 -24.09 1.03 -6.97
N GLN A 183 -24.76 0.42 -6.00
CA GLN A 183 -24.55 0.77 -4.59
C GLN A 183 -23.09 0.55 -4.17
N LYS A 184 -22.40 -0.46 -4.70
CA LYS A 184 -20.97 -0.65 -4.43
C LYS A 184 -20.14 0.57 -4.85
N GLN A 185 -20.42 1.16 -6.01
CA GLN A 185 -19.66 2.29 -6.55
C GLN A 185 -19.87 3.53 -5.71
N GLU A 186 -21.13 3.80 -5.34
CA GLU A 186 -21.49 4.86 -4.41
C GLU A 186 -20.73 4.72 -3.07
N ASN A 187 -20.70 3.50 -2.52
CA ASN A 187 -20.11 3.25 -1.22
C ASN A 187 -18.57 3.33 -1.24
N LYS A 188 -17.95 3.04 -2.39
CA LYS A 188 -16.51 3.35 -2.59
C LYS A 188 -16.26 4.85 -2.48
N ILE A 189 -17.08 5.66 -3.16
CA ILE A 189 -16.98 7.13 -3.08
C ILE A 189 -17.20 7.61 -1.64
N TRP A 190 -18.20 7.07 -0.92
CA TRP A 190 -18.41 7.40 0.50
C TRP A 190 -17.17 7.17 1.38
N CYS A 191 -16.40 6.10 1.14
CA CYS A 191 -15.16 5.88 1.90
C CYS A 191 -14.11 6.99 1.66
N ILE A 192 -13.98 7.44 0.41
CA ILE A 192 -13.08 8.54 0.02
C ILE A 192 -13.55 9.87 0.62
N ILE A 193 -14.85 10.15 0.55
CA ILE A 193 -15.47 11.35 1.13
C ILE A 193 -15.28 11.36 2.64
N HIS A 194 -15.47 10.23 3.29
CA HIS A 194 -15.26 10.06 4.72
C HIS A 194 -13.80 10.30 5.12
N TYR A 195 -12.83 9.80 4.35
CA TYR A 195 -11.42 10.12 4.55
C TYR A 195 -11.16 11.64 4.50
N PHE A 196 -11.67 12.34 3.49
CA PHE A 196 -11.50 13.79 3.40
C PHE A 196 -12.19 14.55 4.55
N GLN A 197 -13.34 14.08 5.03
CA GLN A 197 -13.99 14.62 6.23
C GLN A 197 -13.10 14.44 7.47
N ARG A 198 -12.55 13.23 7.68
CA ARG A 198 -11.69 12.90 8.82
C ARG A 198 -10.43 13.77 8.86
N ILE A 199 -9.70 13.86 7.75
CA ILE A 199 -8.46 14.67 7.72
C ILE A 199 -8.74 16.18 7.83
N SER A 200 -9.92 16.63 7.39
CA SER A 200 -10.31 18.05 7.50
C SER A 200 -10.67 18.41 8.94
N SER A 201 -11.24 17.46 9.68
CA SER A 201 -11.47 17.61 11.11
C SER A 201 -10.18 17.50 11.93
N LYS A 202 -9.31 16.53 11.60
CA LYS A 202 -8.04 16.30 12.29
C LYS A 202 -7.04 15.65 11.34
N MET A 203 -6.06 16.44 10.90
CA MET A 203 -4.99 15.95 10.04
C MET A 203 -4.16 14.88 10.77
N PRO A 204 -4.00 13.68 10.19
CA PRO A 204 -3.08 12.69 10.71
C PRO A 204 -1.62 13.12 10.52
N MET A 205 -0.77 12.88 11.53
CA MET A 205 0.61 13.37 11.61
C MET A 205 1.66 12.26 11.57
N GLY A 206 1.26 11.03 11.27
CA GLY A 206 2.15 9.89 11.16
C GLY A 206 2.85 9.82 9.79
N ILE A 207 3.55 8.70 9.61
CA ILE A 207 4.31 8.39 8.40
C ILE A 207 3.75 7.10 7.77
N VAL A 208 3.79 7.03 6.44
CA VAL A 208 3.56 5.80 5.69
C VAL A 208 4.79 5.52 4.84
N SER A 209 5.25 4.27 4.83
CA SER A 209 6.35 3.84 3.96
C SER A 209 5.87 2.88 2.89
N PHE A 210 6.41 3.01 1.69
CA PHE A 210 6.16 2.16 0.53
C PHE A 210 7.49 1.56 0.07
N GLU A 211 7.62 0.25 0.16
CA GLU A 211 8.82 -0.50 -0.22
C GLU A 211 8.55 -1.36 -1.45
N ARG A 212 9.39 -1.24 -2.47
CA ARG A 212 9.47 -2.22 -3.56
C ARG A 212 10.50 -3.26 -3.20
N LYS A 213 10.03 -4.49 -2.99
CA LYS A 213 10.84 -5.69 -2.79
C LYS A 213 11.14 -6.34 -4.14
N THR A 214 12.36 -6.84 -4.30
CA THR A 214 12.80 -7.53 -5.52
C THR A 214 13.67 -8.73 -5.15
N LEU A 215 13.35 -9.91 -5.67
CA LEU A 215 14.25 -11.07 -5.68
C LEU A 215 15.20 -10.96 -6.88
N HIS A 216 16.51 -11.04 -6.67
CA HIS A 216 17.46 -10.85 -7.77
C HIS A 216 17.44 -12.04 -8.73
N LEU A 217 17.28 -11.79 -10.03
CA LEU A 217 17.22 -12.85 -11.05
C LEU A 217 18.56 -13.56 -11.31
N LYS A 218 19.66 -13.01 -10.78
CA LYS A 218 21.00 -13.60 -10.88
C LYS A 218 21.54 -13.92 -9.49
N ASN A 219 22.29 -15.01 -9.39
CA ASN A 219 23.04 -15.36 -8.19
C ASN A 219 24.16 -14.34 -7.98
N ASP A 220 24.03 -13.55 -6.93
CA ASP A 220 25.11 -12.74 -6.38
C ASP A 220 25.12 -12.93 -4.85
N TYR A 221 26.31 -12.90 -4.26
CA TYR A 221 26.52 -13.12 -2.83
C TYR A 221 25.93 -12.01 -1.94
N THR A 222 25.46 -10.92 -2.54
CA THR A 222 25.00 -9.71 -1.85
C THR A 222 23.48 -9.63 -1.72
N HIS A 223 22.72 -10.45 -2.46
CA HIS A 223 21.27 -10.33 -2.57
C HIS A 223 20.56 -11.68 -2.58
N ILE A 224 19.31 -11.71 -2.10
CA ILE A 224 18.48 -12.91 -2.16
C ILE A 224 18.07 -13.13 -3.62
N SER A 225 18.54 -14.21 -4.21
CA SER A 225 18.21 -14.59 -5.57
C SER A 225 16.81 -15.19 -5.67
N CYS A 226 16.18 -15.02 -6.83
CA CYS A 226 14.90 -15.66 -7.13
C CYS A 226 15.08 -17.18 -7.10
N PRO A 227 14.41 -17.90 -6.18
CA PRO A 227 14.61 -19.33 -6.03
C PRO A 227 14.22 -20.14 -7.26
N ASP A 228 14.96 -21.21 -7.54
CA ASP A 228 14.62 -22.19 -8.59
C ASP A 228 13.97 -23.46 -8.02
N ALA A 229 13.64 -24.41 -8.89
CA ALA A 229 13.06 -25.70 -8.47
C ALA A 229 13.94 -26.48 -7.50
N ASN A 230 15.26 -26.39 -7.65
CA ASN A 230 16.20 -27.12 -6.81
C ASN A 230 16.23 -26.52 -5.40
N PHE A 231 16.20 -25.19 -5.28
CA PHE A 231 16.10 -24.51 -4.00
C PHE A 231 14.88 -25.00 -3.20
N TRP A 232 13.70 -25.02 -3.82
CA TRP A 232 12.49 -25.46 -3.14
C TRP A 232 12.54 -26.95 -2.81
N SER A 233 12.85 -27.82 -3.77
CA SER A 233 12.85 -29.28 -3.56
C SER A 233 13.89 -29.79 -2.57
N THR A 234 14.93 -29.00 -2.29
CA THR A 234 15.98 -29.35 -1.30
C THR A 234 15.84 -28.61 0.03
N SER A 235 14.79 -27.80 0.18
CA SER A 235 14.55 -27.09 1.44
C SER A 235 14.30 -28.07 2.58
N THR A 236 14.89 -27.74 3.73
CA THR A 236 14.74 -28.48 5.00
C THR A 236 14.16 -27.58 6.11
N VAL A 237 13.64 -26.41 5.72
CA VAL A 237 13.04 -25.46 6.67
C VAL A 237 11.72 -26.03 7.15
N PRO A 238 11.51 -26.14 8.48
CA PRO A 238 10.26 -26.67 9.02
C PRO A 238 9.09 -25.75 8.71
N LEU A 239 7.91 -26.34 8.51
CA LEU A 239 6.68 -25.60 8.32
C LEU A 239 6.36 -24.74 9.54
N CYS A 240 6.04 -23.46 9.31
CA CYS A 240 5.58 -22.56 10.36
C CYS A 240 4.19 -22.96 10.86
N ARG A 241 3.81 -22.46 12.04
CA ARG A 241 2.48 -22.70 12.61
C ARG A 241 1.40 -22.19 11.66
N PHE A 242 0.40 -23.02 11.37
CA PHE A 242 -0.73 -22.66 10.51
C PHE A 242 -2.00 -22.50 11.37
N GLU A 243 -2.71 -21.38 11.23
CA GLU A 243 -3.95 -21.07 11.93
C GLU A 243 -5.08 -20.92 10.91
N VAL A 244 -6.09 -21.79 10.95
CA VAL A 244 -7.24 -21.73 10.03
C VAL A 244 -8.36 -20.89 10.66
N HIS A 245 -8.86 -19.93 9.90
CA HIS A 245 -10.00 -19.09 10.28
C HIS A 245 -11.12 -19.23 9.25
N ASN A 246 -12.24 -19.84 9.65
CA ASN A 246 -13.41 -20.02 8.77
C ASN A 246 -14.25 -18.74 8.57
N SER A 247 -13.99 -17.71 9.37
CA SER A 247 -14.67 -16.42 9.32
C SER A 247 -13.72 -15.33 9.83
N GLY A 248 -14.10 -14.07 9.64
CA GLY A 248 -13.27 -12.91 9.97
C GLY A 248 -12.63 -12.29 8.71
N LEU A 249 -11.85 -11.24 8.93
CA LEU A 249 -11.20 -10.45 7.89
C LEU A 249 -9.70 -10.39 8.17
N ILE A 250 -8.89 -10.28 7.11
CA ILE A 250 -7.42 -10.20 7.21
C ILE A 250 -7.02 -8.96 8.03
N GLU A 251 -7.71 -7.84 7.79
CA GLU A 251 -7.46 -6.56 8.46
C GLU A 251 -7.89 -6.48 9.93
N ASP A 252 -8.69 -7.44 10.40
CA ASP A 252 -9.19 -7.51 11.77
C ASP A 252 -8.37 -8.49 12.64
N GLN A 253 -7.24 -8.97 12.12
CA GLN A 253 -6.33 -9.84 12.87
C GLN A 253 -5.87 -9.17 14.18
N SER A 254 -5.69 -9.97 15.24
CA SER A 254 -5.25 -9.49 16.57
C SER A 254 -3.75 -9.58 16.84
N SER A 255 -3.03 -10.45 16.13
CA SER A 255 -1.61 -10.76 16.34
C SER A 255 -0.75 -10.12 15.26
N GLU A 256 0.23 -9.28 15.60
CA GLU A 256 1.08 -8.58 14.60
C GLU A 256 1.47 -9.49 13.41
N ALA A 257 0.97 -9.14 12.24
CA ALA A 257 1.15 -9.90 11.01
C ALA A 257 1.26 -8.95 9.82
N VAL A 258 1.89 -9.43 8.76
CA VAL A 258 1.77 -8.80 7.44
C VAL A 258 0.46 -9.24 6.81
N GLU A 259 -0.39 -8.27 6.51
CA GLU A 259 -1.71 -8.44 5.89
C GLU A 259 -1.55 -8.53 4.37
N VAL A 260 -1.96 -9.64 3.79
CA VAL A 260 -1.80 -9.87 2.35
C VAL A 260 -2.89 -9.14 1.57
N ASP A 261 -2.48 -8.24 0.69
CA ASP A 261 -3.31 -7.66 -0.36
C ASP A 261 -3.25 -8.57 -1.60
N PHE A 262 -4.41 -9.05 -2.04
CA PHE A 262 -4.59 -9.92 -3.20
C PHE A 262 -4.54 -9.10 -4.48
N ALA A 263 -3.37 -8.52 -4.71
CA ALA A 263 -3.20 -7.41 -5.61
C ALA A 263 -3.33 -7.78 -7.08
N ASN A 264 -3.64 -6.78 -7.90
CA ASN A 264 -3.26 -6.77 -9.30
C ASN A 264 -1.76 -6.41 -9.42
N LYS A 265 -1.11 -6.78 -10.52
CA LYS A 265 0.28 -6.35 -10.77
C LYS A 265 0.42 -4.83 -10.82
N TYR A 266 -0.64 -4.13 -11.23
CA TYR A 266 -0.79 -2.69 -11.05
C TYR A 266 -1.43 -2.46 -9.68
N LEU A 267 -0.65 -1.97 -8.73
CA LEU A 267 -1.10 -1.70 -7.36
C LEU A 267 -2.44 -0.93 -7.35
N GLY A 268 -3.38 -1.40 -6.54
CA GLY A 268 -4.72 -0.85 -6.39
C GLY A 268 -5.73 -1.36 -7.42
N GLY A 269 -5.30 -2.11 -8.45
CA GLY A 269 -6.20 -2.77 -9.39
C GLY A 269 -7.31 -1.85 -9.94
N GLY A 270 -8.57 -2.22 -9.67
CA GLY A 270 -9.75 -1.44 -10.06
C GLY A 270 -10.24 -0.44 -9.01
N ALA A 271 -9.43 -0.06 -8.01
CA ALA A 271 -9.83 0.74 -6.86
C ALA A 271 -10.42 2.09 -7.25
N LEU A 272 -9.85 2.73 -8.27
CA LEU A 272 -10.34 4.01 -8.82
C LEU A 272 -11.28 3.83 -10.02
N GLY A 273 -11.75 2.62 -10.27
CA GLY A 273 -12.77 2.31 -11.28
C GLY A 273 -13.87 1.43 -10.72
N ARG A 274 -14.21 0.34 -11.41
CA ARG A 274 -15.35 -0.55 -11.09
C ARG A 274 -15.01 -1.74 -10.18
N GLY A 275 -13.73 -2.00 -9.92
CA GLY A 275 -13.27 -3.09 -9.04
C GLY A 275 -13.77 -2.90 -7.62
N CYS A 276 -14.12 -3.99 -6.92
CA CYS A 276 -14.64 -3.93 -5.55
C CYS A 276 -14.49 -5.30 -4.86
N VAL A 277 -13.35 -5.96 -5.06
CA VAL A 277 -13.00 -7.18 -4.34
C VAL A 277 -12.00 -6.84 -3.23
N GLN A 278 -11.16 -7.79 -2.81
CA GLN A 278 -10.34 -7.64 -1.60
C GLN A 278 -9.38 -6.44 -1.69
N GLU A 279 -8.59 -6.31 -2.76
CA GLU A 279 -7.66 -5.19 -2.97
C GLU A 279 -8.40 -3.84 -2.97
N GLU A 280 -9.45 -3.71 -3.79
CA GLU A 280 -10.14 -2.41 -3.92
C GLU A 280 -10.86 -2.01 -2.64
N ILE A 281 -11.46 -2.96 -1.92
CA ILE A 281 -12.08 -2.69 -0.61
C ILE A 281 -11.03 -2.18 0.36
N ARG A 282 -9.85 -2.82 0.41
CA ARG A 282 -8.74 -2.40 1.28
C ARG A 282 -8.29 -0.97 0.96
N PHE A 283 -8.17 -0.62 -0.31
CA PHE A 283 -7.83 0.73 -0.76
C PHE A 283 -8.91 1.77 -0.45
N MET A 284 -10.19 1.38 -0.38
CA MET A 284 -11.25 2.32 0.02
C MET A 284 -11.27 2.56 1.52
N VAL A 285 -11.08 1.52 2.35
CA VAL A 285 -11.11 1.69 3.81
C VAL A 285 -9.83 2.29 4.37
N SER A 286 -8.72 2.18 3.65
CA SER A 286 -7.42 2.80 3.93
C SER A 286 -6.92 3.60 2.72
N PRO A 287 -7.51 4.77 2.39
CA PRO A 287 -7.20 5.52 1.17
C PRO A 287 -5.75 5.92 0.98
N GLU A 288 -4.96 6.02 2.04
CA GLU A 288 -3.53 6.34 1.97
C GLU A 288 -2.73 5.37 1.08
N LEU A 289 -3.23 4.14 0.88
CA LEU A 289 -2.68 3.17 -0.08
C LEU A 289 -2.64 3.70 -1.53
N ILE A 290 -3.62 4.54 -1.90
CA ILE A 290 -3.74 5.13 -3.24
C ILE A 290 -2.51 5.98 -3.59
N ALA A 291 -1.81 6.56 -2.60
CA ALA A 291 -0.60 7.34 -2.88
C ALA A 291 0.49 6.50 -3.58
N GLY A 292 0.58 5.19 -3.30
CA GLY A 292 1.50 4.29 -3.98
C GLY A 292 1.28 4.21 -5.49
N MET A 293 0.02 4.34 -5.94
CA MET A 293 -0.36 4.32 -7.36
C MET A 293 0.25 5.47 -8.15
N LEU A 294 0.71 6.55 -7.48
CA LEU A 294 1.35 7.69 -8.13
C LEU A 294 2.74 7.34 -8.68
N PHE A 295 3.51 6.50 -7.99
CA PHE A 295 4.94 6.35 -8.22
C PHE A 295 5.47 4.90 -8.27
N LEU A 296 4.59 3.89 -8.12
CA LEU A 296 4.93 2.47 -8.25
C LEU A 296 4.38 1.92 -9.57
N PRO A 297 5.22 1.68 -10.59
CA PRO A 297 4.82 0.97 -11.81
C PRO A 297 4.38 -0.47 -11.53
N ALA A 298 3.91 -1.20 -12.54
CA ALA A 298 3.54 -2.61 -12.39
C ALA A 298 4.68 -3.46 -11.79
N MET A 299 4.30 -4.41 -10.93
CA MET A 299 5.20 -5.42 -10.39
C MET A 299 5.54 -6.47 -11.44
N GLU A 300 6.81 -6.86 -11.51
CA GLU A 300 7.26 -8.07 -12.22
C GLU A 300 7.12 -9.32 -11.34
N ASP A 301 7.26 -10.51 -11.93
CA ASP A 301 7.06 -11.80 -11.25
C ASP A 301 7.93 -12.01 -9.99
N ASN A 302 9.07 -11.32 -9.90
CA ASN A 302 10.02 -11.39 -8.80
C ASN A 302 9.87 -10.23 -7.78
N GLU A 303 8.82 -9.42 -7.88
CA GLU A 303 8.64 -8.21 -7.08
C GLU A 303 7.43 -8.31 -6.13
N ALA A 304 7.45 -7.53 -5.07
CA ALA A 304 6.30 -7.31 -4.19
C ALA A 304 6.33 -5.87 -3.67
N ILE A 305 5.21 -5.36 -3.17
CA ILE A 305 5.15 -4.03 -2.56
C ILE A 305 4.72 -4.17 -1.10
N GLU A 306 5.53 -3.70 -0.16
CA GLU A 306 5.16 -3.60 1.26
C GLU A 306 4.83 -2.16 1.62
N ILE A 307 3.71 -1.97 2.31
CA ILE A 307 3.22 -0.68 2.76
C ILE A 307 3.01 -0.74 4.27
N VAL A 308 3.64 0.17 5.02
CA VAL A 308 3.58 0.22 6.48
C VAL A 308 3.16 1.60 6.94
N GLY A 309 2.20 1.68 7.85
CA GLY A 309 1.82 2.94 8.50
C GLY A 309 0.46 3.49 8.13
N VAL A 310 -0.24 2.86 7.18
CA VAL A 310 -1.56 3.33 6.77
C VAL A 310 -2.58 3.23 7.90
N GLU A 311 -3.47 4.20 7.95
CA GLU A 311 -4.65 4.21 8.82
C GLU A 311 -5.87 3.59 8.12
N ARG A 312 -6.67 2.82 8.84
CA ARG A 312 -8.03 2.51 8.42
C ARG A 312 -8.97 3.63 8.86
N PHE A 313 -9.67 4.23 7.92
CA PHE A 313 -10.61 5.33 8.17
C PHE A 313 -12.06 4.85 8.19
N SER A 314 -12.39 3.79 7.46
CA SER A 314 -13.78 3.41 7.23
C SER A 314 -14.09 1.98 7.68
N SER A 315 -15.23 1.84 8.34
CA SER A 315 -15.85 0.54 8.60
C SER A 315 -16.68 0.14 7.38
N TYR A 316 -16.79 -1.15 7.09
CA TYR A 316 -17.59 -1.62 5.96
C TYR A 316 -18.31 -2.94 6.24
N THR A 317 -19.29 -3.25 5.40
CA THR A 317 -19.94 -4.57 5.34
C THR A 317 -20.03 -5.05 3.89
N GLY A 318 -20.26 -6.35 3.71
CA GLY A 318 -20.41 -6.95 2.39
C GLY A 318 -19.11 -7.02 1.58
N TYR A 319 -19.24 -7.54 0.36
CA TYR A 319 -18.14 -7.81 -0.57
C TYR A 319 -18.66 -7.71 -2.02
N ALA A 320 -17.81 -7.30 -2.96
CA ALA A 320 -18.20 -7.13 -4.37
C ALA A 320 -19.44 -6.23 -4.52
N SER A 321 -20.51 -6.72 -5.17
CA SER A 321 -21.75 -5.96 -5.37
C SER A 321 -22.47 -5.58 -4.06
N SER A 322 -22.22 -6.32 -2.98
CA SER A 322 -22.82 -6.09 -1.66
C SER A 322 -22.01 -5.15 -0.76
N PHE A 323 -20.84 -4.66 -1.20
CA PHE A 323 -20.01 -3.75 -0.42
C PHE A 323 -20.77 -2.48 -0.01
N ARG A 324 -20.72 -2.14 1.29
CA ARG A 324 -21.28 -0.92 1.86
C ARG A 324 -20.30 -0.28 2.83
N PHE A 325 -20.13 1.03 2.70
CA PHE A 325 -19.58 1.87 3.74
C PHE A 325 -20.53 1.82 4.95
N SER A 326 -19.97 1.70 6.16
CA SER A 326 -20.77 1.54 7.39
C SER A 326 -20.37 2.51 8.50
N GLY A 327 -19.69 3.60 8.13
CA GLY A 327 -19.32 4.67 9.05
C GLY A 327 -17.85 4.70 9.40
N ASP A 328 -17.56 5.45 10.45
CA ASP A 328 -16.21 5.71 10.94
C ASP A 328 -15.51 4.43 11.42
N TYR A 329 -14.20 4.37 11.22
CA TYR A 329 -13.32 3.43 11.91
C TYR A 329 -12.25 4.21 12.66
N VAL A 330 -12.22 4.01 13.98
CA VAL A 330 -11.17 4.58 14.84
C VAL A 330 -10.05 3.56 14.94
N ASP A 331 -8.95 3.81 14.24
CA ASP A 331 -7.81 2.92 14.24
C ASP A 331 -6.99 3.08 15.53
N GLU A 332 -7.15 2.11 16.43
CA GLU A 332 -6.47 2.05 17.74
C GLU A 332 -5.13 1.29 17.69
N ARG A 333 -4.67 0.88 16.49
CA ARG A 333 -3.37 0.20 16.38
C ARG A 333 -2.25 1.09 16.86
N GLU A 334 -1.29 0.47 17.56
CA GLU A 334 -0.09 1.13 18.04
C GLU A 334 0.72 1.74 16.88
N VAL A 335 1.61 2.65 17.24
CA VAL A 335 2.53 3.33 16.32
C VAL A 335 3.95 2.86 16.62
N ASP A 336 4.75 2.62 15.58
CA ASP A 336 6.15 2.25 15.72
C ASP A 336 7.05 3.46 16.00
N ALA A 337 8.34 3.21 16.20
CA ALA A 337 9.33 4.26 16.51
C ALA A 337 9.51 5.32 15.41
N LEU A 338 8.98 5.11 14.21
CA LEU A 338 9.02 6.06 13.09
C LEU A 338 7.73 6.87 12.94
N GLY A 339 6.76 6.70 13.84
CA GLY A 339 5.46 7.35 13.68
C GLY A 339 4.56 6.64 12.66
N ARG A 340 4.84 5.39 12.29
CA ARG A 340 3.98 4.61 11.39
C ARG A 340 3.04 3.74 12.22
N ARG A 341 1.75 3.72 11.90
CA ARG A 341 0.84 2.73 12.47
C ARG A 341 1.36 1.31 12.21
N LYS A 342 1.20 0.40 13.17
CA LYS A 342 1.57 -1.03 13.04
C LYS A 342 0.58 -1.80 12.17
N THR A 343 0.29 -1.25 11.01
CA THR A 343 -0.45 -1.86 9.91
C THR A 343 0.56 -2.12 8.81
N ARG A 344 0.85 -3.40 8.55
CA ARG A 344 1.79 -3.84 7.50
C ARG A 344 1.00 -4.59 6.46
N ILE A 345 1.01 -4.08 5.24
CA ILE A 345 0.31 -4.69 4.11
C ILE A 345 1.34 -5.10 3.07
N VAL A 346 1.18 -6.27 2.48
CA VAL A 346 2.00 -6.69 1.34
C VAL A 346 1.12 -7.02 0.14
N ALA A 347 1.33 -6.27 -0.94
CA ALA A 347 0.71 -6.50 -2.24
C ALA A 347 1.53 -7.52 -3.03
N ILE A 348 0.89 -8.65 -3.32
CA ILE A 348 1.42 -9.70 -4.20
C ILE A 348 0.36 -10.08 -5.23
N ASP A 349 0.72 -10.06 -6.51
CA ASP A 349 -0.20 -10.38 -7.60
C ASP A 349 -0.14 -11.85 -7.98
N ALA A 350 -1.29 -12.54 -8.01
CA ALA A 350 -1.40 -13.92 -8.49
C ALA A 350 -1.57 -13.98 -10.02
N LEU A 351 -1.31 -15.15 -10.62
CA LEU A 351 -1.58 -15.34 -12.05
C LEU A 351 -3.09 -15.30 -12.33
N CYS A 352 -3.49 -14.53 -13.34
CA CYS A 352 -4.88 -14.42 -13.73
C CYS A 352 -5.30 -15.55 -14.68
N SER A 353 -6.36 -16.27 -14.30
CA SER A 353 -7.00 -17.36 -15.05
C SER A 353 -5.99 -18.40 -15.57
N PRO A 354 -5.16 -19.00 -14.69
CA PRO A 354 -4.12 -19.92 -15.13
C PRO A 354 -4.72 -21.24 -15.69
N GLY A 355 -5.94 -21.60 -15.29
CA GLY A 355 -6.59 -22.86 -15.66
C GLY A 355 -5.72 -24.05 -15.25
N MET A 356 -5.74 -25.12 -16.04
CA MET A 356 -4.91 -26.31 -15.77
C MET A 356 -3.40 -26.05 -15.83
N ARG A 357 -2.94 -24.89 -16.32
CA ARG A 357 -1.49 -24.57 -16.34
C ARG A 357 -0.93 -24.31 -14.95
N GLN A 358 -1.78 -23.97 -13.97
CA GLN A 358 -1.34 -23.67 -12.60
C GLN A 358 -0.58 -24.83 -11.94
N TYR A 359 -0.82 -26.08 -12.34
CA TYR A 359 -0.14 -27.26 -11.82
C TYR A 359 1.21 -27.54 -12.49
N ARG A 360 1.60 -26.78 -13.52
CA ARG A 360 2.91 -26.93 -14.16
C ARG A 360 3.99 -26.28 -13.30
N THR A 361 5.17 -26.91 -13.25
CA THR A 361 6.31 -26.49 -12.40
C THR A 361 6.63 -25.00 -12.52
N ASN A 362 6.65 -24.44 -13.73
CA ASN A 362 6.99 -23.02 -13.92
C ASN A 362 5.91 -22.06 -13.37
N PHE A 363 4.64 -22.47 -13.34
CA PHE A 363 3.54 -21.69 -12.75
C PHE A 363 3.58 -21.78 -11.22
N LEU A 364 3.81 -22.98 -10.68
CA LEU A 364 3.99 -23.19 -9.24
C LEU A 364 5.19 -22.38 -8.71
N LEU A 365 6.32 -22.42 -9.41
CA LEU A 365 7.52 -21.64 -9.08
C LEU A 365 7.27 -20.14 -9.09
N ARG A 366 6.53 -19.65 -10.08
CA ARG A 366 6.17 -18.23 -10.15
C ARG A 366 5.39 -17.82 -8.90
N GLU A 367 4.34 -18.55 -8.56
CA GLU A 367 3.45 -18.20 -7.45
C GLU A 367 4.15 -18.31 -6.08
N ILE A 368 4.94 -19.37 -5.86
CA ILE A 368 5.68 -19.52 -4.59
C ILE A 368 6.78 -18.47 -4.44
N ASN A 369 7.46 -18.08 -5.52
CA ASN A 369 8.48 -17.03 -5.48
C ASN A 369 7.86 -15.65 -5.25
N LYS A 370 6.69 -15.37 -5.84
CA LYS A 370 5.93 -14.14 -5.60
C LYS A 370 5.51 -14.02 -4.14
N ALA A 371 4.89 -15.07 -3.58
CA ALA A 371 4.51 -15.12 -2.17
C ALA A 371 5.74 -14.99 -1.26
N PHE A 372 6.82 -15.72 -1.57
CA PHE A 372 8.07 -15.64 -0.82
C PHE A 372 8.67 -14.23 -0.85
N CYS A 373 8.71 -13.56 -2.00
CA CYS A 373 9.16 -12.17 -2.12
C CYS A 373 8.38 -11.23 -1.19
N GLY A 374 7.06 -11.36 -1.14
CA GLY A 374 6.21 -10.58 -0.23
C GLY A 374 6.49 -10.89 1.24
N PHE A 375 6.56 -12.18 1.59
CA PHE A 375 6.71 -12.64 2.96
C PHE A 375 8.12 -12.49 3.51
N LEU A 376 9.13 -12.30 2.66
CA LEU A 376 10.48 -12.07 3.12
C LEU A 376 10.55 -10.85 4.05
N TYR A 377 11.11 -11.10 5.23
CA TYR A 377 11.54 -10.05 6.14
C TYR A 377 12.90 -9.53 5.67
N GLN A 378 12.93 -8.74 4.59
CA GLN A 378 14.17 -8.08 4.18
C GLN A 378 14.43 -6.91 5.12
N CYS A 379 15.33 -7.12 6.08
CA CYS A 379 15.77 -6.06 6.96
C CYS A 379 16.80 -5.14 6.28
N GLU A 380 16.41 -4.46 5.19
CA GLU A 380 17.12 -3.24 4.81
C GLU A 380 16.98 -2.18 5.92
N TYR A 381 15.89 -2.25 6.69
CA TYR A 381 15.54 -1.31 7.74
C TYR A 381 16.37 -1.42 9.03
N GLN A 382 16.84 -2.62 9.44
CA GLN A 382 17.75 -2.73 10.60
C GLN A 382 19.06 -1.96 10.38
N LEU A 383 19.54 -1.85 9.13
CA LEU A 383 20.68 -1.00 8.78
C LEU A 383 20.37 0.50 8.91
N TYR A 384 19.11 0.92 8.72
CA TYR A 384 18.65 2.29 8.93
C TYR A 384 18.42 2.60 10.41
N GLN A 385 17.74 1.73 11.16
CA GLN A 385 17.53 1.89 12.60
C GLN A 385 18.85 2.02 13.37
N LYS A 386 19.81 1.15 13.06
CA LYS A 386 21.12 1.14 13.73
C LYS A 386 21.88 2.45 13.50
N LYS A 387 21.79 3.04 12.29
CA LYS A 387 22.42 4.33 11.97
C LYS A 387 21.66 5.54 12.53
N LEU A 388 20.34 5.49 12.63
CA LEU A 388 19.54 6.53 13.29
C LEU A 388 19.81 6.57 14.80
N GLN A 389 20.00 5.40 15.43
CA GLN A 389 20.41 5.25 16.83
C GLN A 389 21.89 5.62 17.06
N GLU A 390 22.81 5.23 16.18
CA GLU A 390 24.25 5.59 16.26
C GLU A 390 24.50 7.09 16.11
N ASN A 391 23.64 7.82 15.39
CA ASN A 391 23.69 9.28 15.28
C ASN A 391 23.00 10.00 16.45
N GLY A 392 22.62 9.29 17.51
CA GLY A 392 22.10 9.89 18.76
C GLY A 392 20.70 10.51 18.66
N CYS A 393 19.94 10.22 17.61
CA CYS A 393 18.64 10.85 17.38
C CYS A 393 17.50 9.96 17.89
N SER A 394 17.41 9.80 19.22
CA SER A 394 16.13 9.49 19.86
C SER A 394 15.47 10.81 20.24
N SER A 395 14.25 11.04 19.74
CA SER A 395 13.29 12.10 20.12
C SER A 395 13.45 13.53 19.58
N SER A 396 14.50 13.92 18.85
CA SER A 396 14.61 15.30 18.32
C SER A 396 14.12 15.50 16.87
N LEU A 397 13.42 14.51 16.28
CA LEU A 397 12.99 14.52 14.87
C LEU A 397 11.87 15.52 14.55
N PHE A 398 11.19 16.12 15.54
CA PHE A 398 9.94 16.86 15.29
C PHE A 398 9.74 18.17 16.06
N ASP A 399 10.75 18.69 16.79
CA ASP A 399 10.61 19.96 17.53
C ASP A 399 10.83 21.23 16.67
N ALA A 400 11.20 21.10 15.39
CA ALA A 400 11.47 22.25 14.51
C ALA A 400 10.20 22.99 14.02
N ALA A 401 9.00 22.66 14.54
CA ALA A 401 7.79 23.47 14.36
C ALA A 401 7.49 24.39 15.56
N THR A 402 8.35 24.41 16.57
CA THR A 402 8.09 25.15 17.81
C THR A 402 9.36 25.83 18.33
N SER A 403 9.57 27.10 17.98
CA SER A 403 10.18 28.06 18.93
C SER A 403 9.89 29.51 18.56
N THR A 404 9.04 30.14 19.35
CA THR A 404 9.12 31.59 19.63
C THR A 404 8.97 31.75 21.14
N SER A 405 10.08 31.81 21.87
CA SER A 405 10.24 32.59 23.11
C SER A 405 11.62 32.39 23.74
N MET A 406 12.04 33.42 24.46
CA MET A 406 13.38 33.81 24.90
C MET A 406 13.98 32.99 26.07
N GLU A 407 15.32 32.89 26.01
CA GLU A 407 16.36 33.00 27.07
C GLU A 407 16.19 32.34 28.46
N THR A 408 17.14 31.49 28.88
CA THR A 408 18.37 31.87 29.63
C THR A 408 19.19 30.64 30.05
N SER A 409 20.49 30.87 30.26
CA SER A 409 21.66 30.01 30.54
C SER A 409 21.65 29.22 31.86
N ASP A 410 22.26 28.02 31.90
CA ASP A 410 23.59 27.80 32.52
C ASP A 410 24.06 26.33 32.49
N GLY A 411 25.38 26.13 32.35
CA GLY A 411 26.00 24.86 31.92
C GLY A 411 26.48 23.88 32.99
N LYS A 412 27.02 22.74 32.53
CA LYS A 412 28.35 22.18 32.87
C LYS A 412 28.56 20.78 32.25
N PHE A 413 29.69 20.66 31.55
CA PHE A 413 30.31 19.40 31.11
C PHE A 413 30.78 18.55 32.30
N SER A 414 30.67 17.22 32.20
CA SER A 414 31.62 16.30 32.81
C SER A 414 31.50 14.84 32.32
N ASN A 415 32.54 14.43 31.60
CA ASN A 415 33.27 13.15 31.64
C ASN A 415 32.68 11.85 31.09
N HIS A 416 33.28 11.45 29.97
CA HIS A 416 33.48 10.09 29.48
C HIS A 416 33.79 9.07 30.58
N LYS A 417 33.10 7.92 30.50
CA LYS A 417 33.68 6.62 30.80
C LYS A 417 33.43 5.68 29.64
N THR A 418 34.52 5.39 28.93
CA THR A 418 34.66 4.27 28.00
C THR A 418 34.59 2.98 28.81
N THR A 419 33.55 2.19 28.63
CA THR A 419 33.52 0.79 29.08
C THR A 419 33.13 -0.11 27.93
N ASN A 420 34.15 -0.88 27.55
CA ASN A 420 34.23 -2.07 26.73
C ASN A 420 32.93 -2.75 26.30
N SER A 421 32.96 -3.06 25.00
CA SER A 421 32.26 -4.10 24.26
C SER A 421 31.88 -5.35 25.07
N GLN A 422 30.74 -5.92 24.68
CA GLN A 422 30.05 -7.12 25.19
C GLN A 422 28.90 -6.76 26.11
N ASN A 423 27.76 -6.35 25.53
CA ASN A 423 26.40 -6.66 26.01
C ASN A 423 25.22 -6.03 25.21
N ASP A 424 25.42 -5.44 24.03
CA ASP A 424 24.31 -4.84 23.24
C ASP A 424 23.64 -5.82 22.25
N TYR A 425 23.23 -7.01 22.73
CA TYR A 425 22.38 -7.93 21.96
C TYR A 425 20.89 -7.83 22.32
N HIS A 426 20.49 -6.90 23.19
CA HIS A 426 19.14 -6.90 23.79
C HIS A 426 18.08 -6.02 23.08
N CYS A 427 18.36 -5.51 21.87
CA CYS A 427 17.36 -4.80 21.03
C CYS A 427 16.99 -5.61 19.77
N MET A 428 16.99 -6.94 19.88
CA MET A 428 16.62 -7.85 18.78
C MET A 428 15.26 -8.56 19.01
N ASP A 429 14.67 -8.47 20.20
CA ASP A 429 13.58 -9.38 20.63
C ASP A 429 12.13 -8.98 20.26
N GLN A 430 11.87 -7.86 19.55
CA GLN A 430 10.48 -7.45 19.22
C GLN A 430 10.02 -7.71 17.78
N VAL A 431 10.92 -8.10 16.89
CA VAL A 431 10.63 -8.27 15.45
C VAL A 431 10.36 -9.73 15.07
N ASP A 432 10.76 -10.67 15.91
CA ASP A 432 10.72 -12.12 15.62
C ASP A 432 9.31 -12.73 15.63
N ASN A 433 8.26 -11.93 15.86
CA ASN A 433 6.88 -12.40 16.04
C ASN A 433 5.89 -11.92 14.96
N ILE A 434 6.34 -11.29 13.87
CA ILE A 434 5.42 -10.81 12.81
C ILE A 434 5.05 -11.95 11.84
N GLY A 435 3.85 -12.50 12.00
CA GLY A 435 3.29 -13.55 11.14
C GLY A 435 2.79 -13.07 9.77
N VAL A 436 2.01 -13.92 9.10
CA VAL A 436 1.32 -13.61 7.83
C VAL A 436 -0.18 -13.80 8.03
N ALA A 437 -0.99 -12.79 7.71
CA ALA A 437 -2.45 -12.90 7.66
C ALA A 437 -2.90 -12.87 6.19
N THR A 438 -3.45 -13.99 5.71
CA THR A 438 -3.79 -14.19 4.29
C THR A 438 -5.07 -15.01 4.12
N GLY A 439 -5.40 -15.40 2.89
CA GLY A 439 -6.50 -16.30 2.58
C GLY A 439 -6.42 -16.80 1.14
N ASN A 440 -7.56 -16.83 0.46
CA ASN A 440 -7.75 -17.39 -0.89
C ASN A 440 -7.13 -16.51 -2.01
N TRP A 441 -5.83 -16.22 -1.91
CA TRP A 441 -5.05 -15.38 -2.81
C TRP A 441 -5.09 -15.91 -4.25
N GLY A 442 -5.65 -15.11 -5.16
CA GLY A 442 -5.76 -15.46 -6.57
C GLY A 442 -6.84 -16.49 -6.92
N CYS A 443 -7.70 -16.90 -5.98
CA CYS A 443 -8.66 -17.99 -6.22
C CYS A 443 -10.00 -17.52 -6.78
N GLY A 444 -10.45 -16.32 -6.40
CA GLY A 444 -11.74 -15.76 -6.84
C GLY A 444 -11.71 -15.27 -8.27
N ALA A 445 -11.61 -13.95 -8.48
CA ALA A 445 -11.60 -13.35 -9.82
C ALA A 445 -10.50 -13.89 -10.75
N PHE A 446 -9.41 -14.43 -10.19
CA PHE A 446 -8.28 -14.96 -10.95
C PHE A 446 -8.33 -16.48 -11.16
N GLY A 447 -9.29 -17.21 -10.57
CA GLY A 447 -9.56 -18.61 -10.88
C GLY A 447 -8.44 -19.59 -10.52
N GLY A 448 -7.60 -19.26 -9.53
CA GLY A 448 -6.63 -20.18 -8.96
C GLY A 448 -7.27 -21.24 -8.06
N ASP A 449 -6.63 -22.40 -7.96
CA ASP A 449 -7.01 -23.47 -7.05
C ASP A 449 -6.70 -23.07 -5.58
N PRO A 450 -7.71 -23.04 -4.69
CA PRO A 450 -7.53 -22.66 -3.29
C PRO A 450 -6.67 -23.64 -2.49
N GLU A 451 -6.72 -24.94 -2.76
CA GLU A 451 -5.91 -25.94 -2.05
C GLU A 451 -4.44 -25.75 -2.40
N VAL A 452 -4.12 -25.63 -3.70
CA VAL A 452 -2.75 -25.38 -4.17
C VAL A 452 -2.21 -24.04 -3.67
N LYS A 453 -3.02 -22.97 -3.74
CA LYS A 453 -2.63 -21.64 -3.25
C LYS A 453 -2.42 -21.62 -1.73
N THR A 454 -3.13 -22.44 -0.98
CA THR A 454 -2.92 -22.58 0.47
C THR A 454 -1.54 -23.16 0.76
N ILE A 455 -1.18 -24.28 0.12
CA ILE A 455 0.12 -24.94 0.31
C ILE A 455 1.27 -24.02 -0.15
N ILE A 456 1.13 -23.37 -1.30
CA ILE A 456 2.13 -22.43 -1.82
C ILE A 456 2.44 -21.32 -0.81
N GLN A 457 1.40 -20.70 -0.24
CA GLN A 457 1.59 -19.64 0.74
C GLN A 457 2.22 -20.16 2.03
N TRP A 458 1.83 -21.36 2.48
CA TRP A 458 2.40 -21.97 3.67
C TRP A 458 3.90 -22.27 3.52
N LEU A 459 4.30 -22.84 2.39
CA LEU A 459 5.71 -23.10 2.06
C LEU A 459 6.49 -21.79 1.99
N ALA A 460 5.95 -20.78 1.31
CA ALA A 460 6.59 -19.47 1.20
C ALA A 460 6.75 -18.77 2.57
N ALA A 461 5.74 -18.80 3.43
CA ALA A 461 5.78 -18.19 4.76
C ALA A 461 6.80 -18.91 5.67
N SER A 462 6.81 -20.24 5.63
CA SER A 462 7.75 -21.08 6.37
C SER A 462 9.19 -20.82 5.92
N GLN A 463 9.42 -20.81 4.60
CA GLN A 463 10.73 -20.51 4.03
C GLN A 463 11.22 -19.09 4.33
N ALA A 464 10.29 -18.13 4.46
CA ALA A 464 10.56 -16.77 4.89
C ALA A 464 10.75 -16.64 6.42
N VAL A 465 10.73 -17.76 7.15
CA VAL A 465 10.91 -17.85 8.61
C VAL A 465 9.87 -17.02 9.36
N ARG A 466 8.63 -17.02 8.85
CA ARG A 466 7.50 -16.40 9.56
C ARG A 466 7.07 -17.31 10.71
N PRO A 467 6.75 -16.76 11.88
CA PRO A 467 6.42 -17.56 13.07
C PRO A 467 5.08 -18.29 12.93
N PHE A 468 4.12 -17.69 12.23
CA PHE A 468 2.82 -18.28 11.93
C PHE A 468 2.22 -17.72 10.64
N MET A 469 1.26 -18.46 10.09
CA MET A 469 0.36 -18.01 9.03
C MET A 469 -1.10 -18.17 9.48
N ALA A 470 -1.81 -17.06 9.60
CA ALA A 470 -3.26 -17.02 9.82
C ALA A 470 -3.97 -16.98 8.47
N TYR A 471 -4.71 -18.03 8.15
CA TYR A 471 -5.37 -18.24 6.87
C TYR A 471 -6.88 -18.17 7.00
N TYR A 472 -7.47 -17.14 6.37
CA TYR A 472 -8.91 -16.92 6.33
C TYR A 472 -9.52 -17.61 5.10
N THR A 473 -10.28 -18.70 5.34
CA THR A 473 -10.88 -19.51 4.28
C THR A 473 -12.16 -18.89 3.70
N PHE A 474 -12.76 -17.94 4.44
CA PHE A 474 -14.06 -17.32 4.13
C PHE A 474 -15.18 -18.35 3.93
N GLY A 475 -15.09 -19.51 4.62
CA GLY A 475 -16.08 -20.58 4.56
C GLY A 475 -16.08 -21.35 3.23
N LEU A 476 -15.00 -21.28 2.46
CA LEU A 476 -14.89 -21.96 1.17
C LEU A 476 -14.94 -23.49 1.33
N GLU A 477 -15.89 -24.13 0.64
CA GLU A 477 -16.15 -25.57 0.78
C GLU A 477 -14.93 -26.44 0.48
N ALA A 478 -14.15 -26.08 -0.55
CA ALA A 478 -12.91 -26.78 -0.92
C ALA A 478 -11.87 -26.83 0.21
N LEU A 479 -11.96 -25.95 1.21
CA LEU A 479 -11.01 -25.88 2.32
C LEU A 479 -11.58 -26.39 3.66
N GLN A 480 -12.75 -27.03 3.66
CA GLN A 480 -13.38 -27.53 4.89
C GLN A 480 -12.55 -28.57 5.63
N SER A 481 -11.72 -29.35 4.92
CA SER A 481 -10.84 -30.37 5.50
C SER A 481 -9.42 -29.87 5.77
N LEU A 482 -9.16 -28.57 5.62
CA LEU A 482 -7.82 -28.00 5.77
C LEU A 482 -7.26 -28.23 7.19
N ASP A 483 -8.11 -28.13 8.21
CA ASP A 483 -7.75 -28.43 9.60
C ASP A 483 -7.25 -29.86 9.79
N GLU A 484 -7.85 -30.84 9.10
CA GLU A 484 -7.46 -32.25 9.18
C GLU A 484 -6.10 -32.49 8.50
N VAL A 485 -5.87 -31.85 7.35
CA VAL A 485 -4.58 -31.91 6.62
C VAL A 485 -3.46 -31.34 7.49
N ILE A 486 -3.69 -30.20 8.14
CA ILE A 486 -2.71 -29.58 9.04
C ILE A 486 -2.46 -30.47 10.26
N TRP A 487 -3.51 -30.97 10.91
CA TRP A 487 -3.38 -31.86 12.07
C TRP A 487 -2.54 -33.11 11.76
N SER A 488 -2.78 -33.73 10.60
CA SER A 488 -2.02 -34.90 10.16
C SER A 488 -0.53 -34.61 9.95
N SER A 489 -0.18 -33.38 9.55
CA SER A 489 1.20 -32.95 9.30
C SER A 489 2.00 -32.71 10.59
N PHE A 490 1.34 -32.37 11.71
CA PHE A 490 1.99 -32.04 12.99
C PHE A 490 1.89 -33.13 14.09
N CYS A 491 0.94 -34.07 14.02
CA CYS A 491 0.69 -35.05 15.10
C CYS A 491 1.28 -36.46 14.90
N GLY A 492 2.05 -36.69 13.83
CA GLY A 492 2.94 -37.85 13.78
C GLY A 492 4.13 -37.61 14.70
N ASN A 493 4.28 -38.37 15.80
CA ASN A 493 5.37 -38.25 16.80
C ASN A 493 6.79 -38.59 16.30
N THR A 494 7.07 -38.32 15.03
CA THR A 494 8.36 -38.26 14.39
C THR A 494 8.26 -37.12 13.40
N ILE A 495 9.03 -36.05 13.62
CA ILE A 495 9.35 -35.09 12.56
C ILE A 495 10.11 -35.91 11.52
N ASP A 496 9.37 -36.47 10.57
CA ASP A 496 9.94 -37.27 9.51
C ASP A 496 10.36 -36.28 8.41
N PRO A 497 11.67 -36.07 8.17
CA PRO A 497 12.17 -35.19 7.12
C PRO A 497 11.69 -35.60 5.71
N THR A 498 11.01 -36.75 5.57
CA THR A 498 10.32 -37.11 4.34
C THR A 498 9.02 -36.33 4.09
N VAL A 499 8.30 -35.82 5.10
CA VAL A 499 6.99 -35.13 4.93
C VAL A 499 7.16 -33.71 4.37
N ASP A 500 8.22 -33.00 4.73
CA ASP A 500 8.55 -31.67 4.18
C ASP A 500 9.05 -31.78 2.73
N GLY A 501 9.83 -32.82 2.43
CA GLY A 501 10.14 -33.22 1.05
C GLY A 501 8.88 -33.67 0.29
N PHE A 502 7.90 -34.26 0.97
CA PHE A 502 6.66 -34.79 0.39
C PHE A 502 5.68 -33.69 -0.03
N LEU A 503 5.60 -32.53 0.63
CA LEU A 503 4.69 -31.44 0.21
C LEU A 503 5.20 -30.68 -1.02
N ILE A 504 6.52 -30.50 -1.12
CA ILE A 504 7.17 -29.93 -2.32
C ILE A 504 7.20 -30.99 -3.44
N SER A 505 7.46 -32.26 -3.08
CA SER A 505 7.27 -33.40 -3.98
C SER A 505 5.82 -33.55 -4.39
N ILE A 506 4.80 -33.22 -3.58
CA ILE A 506 3.38 -33.21 -3.97
C ILE A 506 3.09 -32.07 -4.92
N CYS A 507 3.62 -30.86 -4.72
CA CYS A 507 3.46 -29.81 -5.73
C CYS A 507 4.12 -30.20 -7.07
N ILE A 508 5.25 -30.92 -7.05
CA ILE A 508 5.97 -31.38 -8.25
C ILE A 508 5.34 -32.67 -8.85
N GLU A 509 4.87 -33.60 -8.02
CA GLU A 509 4.24 -34.89 -8.35
C GLU A 509 2.75 -34.73 -8.66
N MET A 510 2.05 -33.70 -8.19
CA MET A 510 0.73 -33.32 -8.70
C MET A 510 0.82 -32.89 -10.17
N GLY A 511 1.96 -32.32 -10.57
CA GLY A 511 2.32 -32.17 -11.99
C GLY A 511 2.36 -33.51 -12.74
N HIS A 512 2.85 -34.59 -12.09
CA HIS A 512 2.86 -35.95 -12.63
C HIS A 512 1.49 -36.68 -12.52
N LEU A 513 0.68 -36.45 -11.48
CA LEU A 513 -0.65 -37.07 -11.29
C LEU A 513 -1.67 -36.58 -12.33
N SER A 514 -1.47 -35.40 -12.91
CA SER A 514 -2.27 -34.95 -14.08
C SER A 514 -2.14 -35.89 -15.29
N SER A 515 -1.07 -36.68 -15.39
CA SER A 515 -0.91 -37.73 -16.41
C SER A 515 -1.62 -39.04 -16.08
N LEU A 516 -2.08 -39.23 -14.83
CA LEU A 516 -2.79 -40.42 -14.36
C LEU A 516 -4.32 -40.25 -14.31
N PHE A 517 -4.83 -39.02 -14.42
CA PHE A 517 -6.27 -38.75 -14.62
C PHE A 517 -6.68 -38.66 -16.10
N HIS A 518 -5.77 -39.00 -17.03
CA HIS A 518 -6.11 -39.30 -18.42
C HIS A 518 -6.35 -40.79 -18.61
N VAL A 519 -7.56 -41.23 -18.24
CA VAL A 519 -8.34 -42.27 -18.94
C VAL A 519 -9.76 -41.77 -19.11
#